data_AF-A0A662CWD2-F1
#
_entry.id   AF-A0A662CWD2-F1
#
_cell.length_a   1.000
_cell.length_b   1.000
_cell.length_c   1.000
_cell.angle_alpha   90.00
_cell.angle_beta   90.00
_cell.angle_gamma   90.00
#
_symmetry.space_group_name_H-M   'P 1'
#
loop_
_entity.id
_entity.type
_entity.pdbx_description
1 polymer ?
#
loop_
_entity_poly.entity_id
_entity_poly.type
_entity_poly.pdbx_seq_one_letter_code
_entity_poly.pdbx_strand_id
1 'polypeptide(L)' 'MNQELSPQQAAENIITYLKQLAEPHFAHQSQRFFKTPVVLLGIRAGQLRQVAKEFYTQIKNSWTLN' A
#
# COMPACT_ATOMS: atom_id res chain seq x y z
N MET A 1 16.74 -15.19 -11.11
CA MET A 1 17.43 -13.90 -10.86
C MET A 1 16.43 -13.00 -10.15
N ASN A 2 16.59 -12.80 -8.85
CA ASN A 2 15.85 -11.75 -8.15
C ASN A 2 16.49 -10.43 -8.61
N GLN A 3 15.84 -9.72 -9.54
CA GLN A 3 16.20 -8.33 -9.78
C GLN A 3 15.88 -7.58 -8.49
N GLU A 4 16.89 -7.01 -7.84
CA GLU A 4 16.68 -6.09 -6.73
C GLU A 4 15.92 -4.88 -7.29
N LEU A 5 14.66 -4.72 -6.88
CA LEU A 5 13.87 -3.55 -7.23
C LEU A 5 14.51 -2.33 -6.56
N SER A 6 14.69 -1.25 -7.33
CA SER A 6 15.05 0.02 -6.71
C SER A 6 13.94 0.46 -5.74
N PRO A 7 14.25 1.26 -4.70
CA PRO A 7 13.23 1.77 -3.78
C PRO A 7 12.06 2.45 -4.50
N GLN A 8 12.34 3.16 -5.59
CA GLN A 8 11.33 3.79 -6.43
C GLN A 8 10.41 2.77 -7.11
N GLN A 9 10.99 1.75 -7.76
CA GLN A 9 10.20 0.70 -8.43
C GLN A 9 9.36 -0.10 -7.43
N ALA A 10 9.91 -0.38 -6.25
CA ALA A 10 9.16 -1.03 -5.18
C ALA A 10 7.96 -0.18 -4.74
N ALA A 11 8.16 1.13 -4.55
CA ALA A 11 7.07 2.04 -4.19
C ALA A 11 5.98 2.13 -5.28
N GLU A 12 6.38 2.25 -6.56
CA GLU A 12 5.45 2.29 -7.70
C GLU A 12 4.62 1.01 -7.80
N ASN A 13 5.25 -0.15 -7.63
CA ASN A 13 4.58 -1.46 -7.64
C ASN A 13 3.59 -1.59 -6.47
N ILE A 14 4.00 -1.18 -5.27
CA ILE A 14 3.13 -1.18 -4.08
C ILE A 14 1.91 -0.28 -4.30
N ILE A 15 2.10 0.95 -4.78
CA ILE A 15 1.01 1.88 -5.05
C ILE A 15 0.05 1.31 -6.10
N THR A 16 0.59 0.74 -7.18
CA THR A 16 -0.21 0.11 -8.24
C THR A 16 -1.06 -1.03 -7.70
N TYR A 17 -0.46 -1.90 -6.90
CA TYR A 17 -1.17 -3.01 -6.26
C TYR A 17 -2.25 -2.52 -5.29
N LEU A 18 -1.96 -1.54 -4.43
CA LEU A 18 -2.94 -0.99 -3.50
C LEU A 18 -4.14 -0.37 -4.24
N LYS A 19 -3.91 0.29 -5.38
CA LYS A 19 -5.00 0.80 -6.24
C LYS A 19 -5.88 -0.31 -6.80
N GLN A 20 -5.32 -1.48 -7.12
CA GLN A 20 -6.11 -2.64 -7.59
C GLN A 20 -6.98 -3.24 -6.48
N LEU A 21 -6.58 -3.08 -5.21
CA LEU A 21 -7.37 -3.50 -4.05
C LEU A 21 -8.39 -2.45 -3.60
N ALA A 22 -8.54 -1.34 -4.31
CA ALA A 22 -9.40 -0.26 -3.88
C ALA A 22 -10.87 -0.69 -3.86
N GLU A 23 -11.55 -0.41 -2.75
CA GLU A 23 -12.99 -0.59 -2.58
C GLU A 23 -13.66 0.78 -2.38
N PRO A 24 -14.13 1.44 -3.46
CA PRO A 24 -14.62 2.83 -3.41
C PRO A 24 -15.75 3.05 -2.40
N HIS A 25 -16.62 2.05 -2.22
CA HIS A 25 -17.70 2.12 -1.25
C HIS A 25 -17.19 2.36 0.18
N PHE A 26 -16.16 1.63 0.60
CA PHE A 26 -15.54 1.80 1.91
C PHE A 26 -14.71 3.09 2.01
N ALA A 27 -14.13 3.56 0.89
CA ALA A 27 -13.45 4.85 0.84
C ALA A 27 -14.40 6.01 1.15
N HIS A 28 -15.58 6.03 0.52
CA HIS A 28 -16.62 7.04 0.76
C HIS A 28 -17.12 7.01 2.21
N GLN A 29 -17.33 5.82 2.78
CA GLN A 29 -17.70 5.72 4.20
C GLN A 29 -16.60 6.26 5.12
N SER A 30 -15.35 5.92 4.82
CA SER A 30 -14.21 6.28 5.66
C SER A 30 -13.91 7.79 5.64
N GLN A 31 -14.20 8.49 4.54
CA GLN A 31 -14.06 9.95 4.43
C GLN A 31 -14.84 10.69 5.54
N ARG A 32 -15.94 10.12 6.05
CA ARG A 32 -16.76 10.73 7.12
C ARG A 32 -15.99 10.90 8.43
N PHE A 33 -14.91 10.15 8.65
CA PHE A 33 -14.06 10.28 9.83
C PHE A 33 -13.00 11.38 9.68
N PHE A 34 -12.79 11.91 8.47
CA PHE A 34 -11.82 12.96 8.21
C PHE A 34 -12.52 14.30 7.99
N LYS A 35 -12.10 15.33 8.74
CA LYS A 35 -12.64 16.70 8.63
C LYS A 35 -12.30 17.37 7.30
N THR A 36 -11.25 16.88 6.64
CA THR A 36 -10.78 17.36 5.34
C THR A 36 -10.91 16.25 4.30
N PRO A 37 -11.15 16.58 3.02
CA PRO A 37 -11.09 15.61 1.94
C PRO A 37 -9.73 14.91 1.92
N VAL A 38 -9.73 13.59 1.98
CA VAL A 38 -8.55 12.73 1.85
C VAL A 38 -8.81 11.66 0.81
N VAL A 39 -7.80 11.35 0.00
CA VAL A 39 -7.91 10.26 -0.97
C VAL A 39 -7.73 8.94 -0.23
N LEU A 40 -8.80 8.14 -0.17
CA LEU A 40 -8.81 6.84 0.48
C LEU A 40 -9.05 5.75 -0.56
N LEU A 41 -8.37 4.62 -0.40
CA LEU A 41 -8.57 3.44 -1.26
C LEU A 41 -9.66 2.50 -0.71
N GLY A 42 -10.12 2.70 0.53
CA GLY A 42 -11.17 1.86 1.12
C GLY A 42 -10.76 0.42 1.44
N ILE A 43 -9.45 0.13 1.48
CA ILE A 43 -8.94 -1.21 1.79
C ILE A 43 -9.22 -1.54 3.25
N ARG A 44 -9.80 -2.71 3.51
CA ARG A 44 -10.10 -3.16 4.88
C ARG A 44 -8.81 -3.37 5.68
N ALA A 45 -8.84 -3.03 6.97
CA ALA A 45 -7.66 -3.05 7.81
C ALA A 45 -6.97 -4.43 7.88
N GLY A 46 -7.73 -5.53 7.90
CA GLY A 46 -7.17 -6.88 7.91
C GLY A 46 -6.34 -7.20 6.66
N GLN A 47 -6.90 -6.92 5.48
CA GLN A 47 -6.23 -7.10 4.20
C GLN A 47 -5.01 -6.19 4.08
N LEU A 48 -5.14 -4.91 4.47
CA LEU A 48 -4.03 -3.97 4.44
C LEU A 48 -2.85 -4.44 5.30
N ARG A 49 -3.11 -4.97 6.51
CA ARG A 49 -2.06 -5.52 7.38
C ARG A 49 -1.38 -6.74 6.76
N GLN A 50 -2.15 -7.64 6.15
CA GLN A 50 -1.61 -8.81 5.47
C GLN A 50 -0.66 -8.39 4.34
N VAL A 51 -1.14 -7.54 3.45
CA VAL A 51 -0.37 -7.02 2.30
C VAL A 51 0.87 -6.26 2.76
N ALA A 52 0.75 -5.43 3.80
CA ALA A 52 1.91 -4.71 4.35
C ALA A 52 3.01 -5.65 4.86
N LYS A 53 2.63 -6.78 5.48
CA LYS A 53 3.58 -7.80 5.93
C LYS A 53 4.27 -8.50 4.76
N GLU A 54 3.53 -8.78 3.69
CA GLU A 54 4.05 -9.38 2.46
C GLU A 54 5.08 -8.45 1.81
N PHE A 55 4.74 -7.17 1.62
CA PHE A 55 5.66 -6.17 1.06
C PHE A 55 6.90 -5.98 1.92
N TYR A 56 6.74 -5.83 3.23
CA TYR A 56 7.88 -5.74 4.14
C TYR A 56 8.83 -6.92 3.98
N THR A 57 8.30 -8.15 3.91
CA THR A 57 9.12 -9.35 3.77
C THR A 57 9.92 -9.35 2.47
N GLN A 58 9.35 -8.78 1.39
CA GLN A 58 10.01 -8.67 0.09
C GLN A 58 11.09 -7.58 0.06
N ILE A 59 10.85 -6.42 0.68
CA ILE A 59 11.72 -5.24 0.53
C ILE A 59 12.72 -5.02 1.67
N LYS A 60 12.51 -5.65 2.84
CA LYS A 60 13.31 -5.38 4.06
C LYS A 60 14.83 -5.54 3.87
N ASN A 61 15.25 -6.42 2.97
CA ASN A 61 16.67 -6.66 2.70
C ASN A 61 17.30 -5.59 1.81
N SER A 62 16.48 -4.87 1.03
CA SER A 62 16.90 -3.80 0.12
C SER A 62 16.65 -2.41 0.70
N TRP A 63 15.88 -2.31 1.80
CA TRP A 63 15.62 -1.06 2.51
C TRP A 63 16.72 -0.78 3.56
N THR A 64 17.94 -0.57 3.09
CA THR A 64 19.08 -0.17 3.93
C THR A 64 19.48 1.27 3.62
N LEU A 65 19.85 2.06 4.63
CA LEU A 65 20.25 3.47 4.56
C LEU A 65 21.59 3.74 3.83
N ASN A 66 22.09 2.80 3.04
CA ASN A 66 23.43 2.89 2.44
C ASN A 66 23.51 3.91 1.31
#